data_AF-A0A7W1W4V7-F1
#
_entry.id   AF-A0A7W1W4V7-F1
#
_cell.length_a   1.000
_cell.length_b   1.000
_cell.length_c   1.000
_cell.angle_alpha   90.00
_cell.angle_beta   90.00
_cell.angle_gamma   90.00
#
_symmetry.space_group_name_H-M   'P 1'
#
loop_
_entity.id
_entity.type
_entity.pdbx_description
1 polymer ?
#
loop_
_entity_poly.entity_id
_entity_poly.type
_entity_poly.pdbx_seq_one_letter_code
_entity_poly.pdbx_strand_id
1 'polypeptide(L)'
;MSEQNSTQDISDKNEYILEITQEKYNEMKARGIDEEAIPSVGKHIFRRRTRKINPREAKIKMTMFIDYDILQHFRSRADKPNAAPYQIQINQELRAAMERDLAEEENKLDEVAKKLLSNPKFLEAISEKLKAA
;
A
#
# COMPACT_ATOMS: atom_id res chain seq x y z
N MET A 1 -4.19 -41.52 29.25
CA MET A 1 -2.82 -41.02 29.51
C MET A 1 -2.51 -40.04 28.40
N SER A 2 -2.32 -38.79 28.80
CA SER A 2 -2.21 -37.57 28.00
C SER A 2 -0.90 -37.53 27.22
N GLU A 3 -0.85 -36.82 26.09
CA GLU A 3 0.16 -35.78 25.85
C GLU A 3 -0.21 -34.91 24.65
N GLN A 4 -0.38 -33.62 24.94
CA GLN A 4 -0.62 -32.54 24.00
C GLN A 4 0.73 -32.19 23.37
N ASN A 5 0.94 -32.48 22.08
CA ASN A 5 2.15 -32.01 21.40
C ASN A 5 1.87 -30.72 20.64
N SER A 6 2.26 -29.64 21.31
CA SER A 6 2.13 -28.24 20.94
C SER A 6 2.83 -27.91 19.62
N THR A 7 2.08 -27.36 18.67
CA THR A 7 2.62 -26.38 17.74
C THR A 7 3.05 -25.18 18.57
N GLN A 8 4.35 -25.01 18.83
CA GLN A 8 4.85 -23.79 19.43
C GLN A 8 4.91 -22.70 18.35
N ASP A 9 3.85 -21.90 18.29
CA ASP A 9 3.85 -20.58 17.64
C ASP A 9 4.80 -19.67 18.43
N ILE A 10 6.07 -19.64 18.04
CA ILE A 10 6.98 -18.59 18.47
C ILE A 10 6.76 -17.40 17.53
N SER A 11 5.90 -16.48 17.95
CA SER A 11 5.55 -15.29 17.18
C SER A 11 6.66 -14.22 17.26
N ASP A 12 7.64 -14.30 16.37
CA ASP A 12 8.19 -13.09 15.78
C ASP A 12 7.33 -12.80 14.55
N LYS A 13 6.68 -11.62 14.51
CA LYS A 13 5.48 -11.27 13.71
C LYS A 13 5.50 -11.59 12.20
N ASN A 14 6.59 -12.10 11.63
CA ASN A 14 6.76 -12.42 10.21
C ASN A 14 7.39 -13.79 9.92
N GLU A 15 7.73 -14.61 10.92
CA GLU A 15 8.33 -15.94 10.71
C GLU A 15 7.41 -17.06 11.25
N TYR A 16 7.19 -18.08 10.43
CA TYR A 16 6.54 -19.33 10.82
C TYR A 16 7.57 -20.45 10.71
N ILE A 17 7.79 -21.17 11.81
CA ILE A 17 8.73 -22.29 11.87
C ILE A 17 7.91 -23.58 11.84
N LEU A 18 8.08 -24.37 10.78
CA LEU A 18 7.53 -25.72 10.67
C LEU A 18 8.64 -26.73 10.95
N GLU A 19 8.47 -27.50 12.02
CA GLU A 19 9.29 -28.67 12.28
C GLU A 19 8.60 -29.92 11.75
N ILE A 20 9.30 -30.64 10.86
CA ILE A 20 8.86 -31.92 10.33
C ILE A 20 9.78 -33.00 10.88
N THR A 21 9.24 -33.86 11.74
CA THR A 21 9.91 -35.08 12.21
C THR A 21 9.71 -36.23 11.21
N GLN A 22 10.54 -37.26 11.29
CA GLN A 22 10.42 -38.45 10.42
C GLN A 22 9.05 -39.14 10.55
N GLU A 23 8.50 -39.18 11.77
CA GLU A 23 7.17 -39.74 12.04
C GLU A 23 6.07 -38.96 11.32
N LYS A 24 6.15 -37.63 11.37
CA LYS A 24 5.18 -36.74 10.72
C LYS A 24 5.27 -36.79 9.20
N TYR A 25 6.47 -36.95 8.66
CA TYR A 25 6.69 -37.19 7.23
C TYR A 25 6.01 -38.49 6.77
N ASN A 26 6.21 -39.58 7.52
CA ASN A 26 5.59 -40.87 7.23
C ASN A 26 4.06 -40.82 7.36
N GLU A 27 3.54 -40.07 8.34
CA GLU A 27 2.11 -39.84 8.51
C GLU A 27 1.51 -39.06 7.34
N MET A 28 2.17 -37.99 6.87
CA MET A 28 1.74 -37.22 5.70
C MET A 28 1.73 -38.07 4.42
N LYS A 29 2.75 -38.92 4.25
CA LYS A 29 2.81 -39.90 3.17
C LYS A 29 1.67 -40.92 3.24
N ALA A 30 1.38 -41.44 4.43
CA ALA A 30 0.27 -42.38 4.64
C ALA A 30 -1.10 -41.74 4.42
N ARG A 31 -1.22 -40.42 4.61
CA ARG A 31 -2.43 -39.63 4.28
C ARG A 31 -2.59 -39.37 2.77
N GLY A 32 -1.67 -39.85 1.94
CA GLY A 32 -1.75 -39.72 0.47
C GLY A 32 -1.29 -38.36 -0.05
N ILE A 33 -0.53 -37.60 0.74
CA ILE A 33 0.15 -36.40 0.24
C ILE A 33 1.34 -36.87 -0.61
N ASP A 34 1.45 -36.32 -1.81
CA ASP A 34 2.54 -36.62 -2.74
C ASP A 34 3.90 -36.28 -2.11
N GLU A 35 4.91 -37.13 -2.33
CA GLU A 35 6.23 -36.99 -1.70
C GLU A 35 6.91 -35.66 -2.07
N GLU A 36 6.66 -35.15 -3.28
CA GLU A 36 7.17 -33.85 -3.75
C GLU A 36 6.51 -32.65 -3.06
N ALA A 37 5.32 -32.84 -2.49
CA ALA A 37 4.56 -31.81 -1.79
C ALA A 37 4.84 -31.81 -0.27
N ILE A 38 5.50 -32.84 0.27
CA ILE A 38 5.88 -32.89 1.69
C ILE A 38 7.24 -32.21 1.85
N PRO A 39 7.37 -31.17 2.68
CA PRO A 39 8.67 -30.57 2.93
C PRO A 39 9.59 -31.59 3.62
N SER A 40 10.89 -31.50 3.35
CA SER A 40 11.87 -32.46 3.88
C SER A 40 11.87 -32.50 5.40
N VAL A 41 12.31 -33.59 6.01
CA VAL A 41 12.48 -33.66 7.48
C VAL A 41 13.47 -32.58 7.93
N GLY A 42 13.10 -31.83 8.96
CA GLY A 42 13.89 -30.70 9.48
C GLY A 42 13.08 -29.45 9.81
N LYS A 43 13.81 -28.37 10.14
CA LYS A 43 13.27 -27.03 10.43
C LYS A 43 13.09 -26.23 9.13
N HIS A 44 11.85 -25.86 8.83
CA HIS A 44 11.53 -24.95 7.73
C HIS A 44 11.11 -23.60 8.27
N ILE A 45 11.81 -22.55 7.87
CA ILE A 45 11.50 -21.18 8.26
C ILE A 45 10.82 -20.47 7.09
N PHE A 46 9.54 -20.19 7.25
CA PHE A 46 8.74 -19.45 6.28
C PHE A 46 8.63 -17.99 6.70
N ARG A 47 9.05 -17.08 5.83
CA ARG A 47 8.95 -15.64 6.07
C ARG A 47 7.78 -15.06 5.31
N ARG A 48 6.75 -14.59 6.01
CA ARG A 48 5.71 -13.75 5.38
C ARG A 48 6.32 -12.38 5.08
N ARG A 49 6.52 -12.08 3.80
CA ARG A 49 6.87 -10.71 3.36
C ARG A 49 5.61 -9.84 3.39
N THR A 50 5.18 -9.42 4.57
CA THR A 50 4.19 -8.34 4.73
C THR A 50 4.88 -6.98 4.57
N ARG A 51 5.52 -6.74 3.41
CA ARG A 51 5.98 -5.36 3.12
C ARG A 51 4.73 -4.52 2.91
N LYS A 52 4.39 -3.66 3.88
CA LYS A 52 3.49 -2.53 3.63
C LYS A 52 4.10 -1.73 2.50
N ILE A 53 3.50 -1.81 1.32
CA ILE A 53 3.94 -1.03 0.16
C ILE A 53 3.57 0.41 0.47
N ASN A 54 4.55 1.28 0.65
CA ASN A 54 4.31 2.72 0.65
C ASN A 54 3.85 3.10 -0.76
N PRO A 55 2.63 3.63 -0.97
CA PRO A 55 2.14 3.99 -2.30
C PRO A 55 3.06 4.97 -3.03
N ARG A 56 3.81 5.81 -2.29
CA ARG A 56 4.79 6.75 -2.86
C ARG A 56 6.07 6.07 -3.38
N GLU A 57 6.36 4.86 -2.94
CA GLU A 57 7.55 4.06 -3.33
C GLU A 57 7.21 2.92 -4.29
N ALA A 58 5.92 2.63 -4.48
CA ALA A 58 5.43 1.63 -5.41
C ALA A 58 5.67 2.06 -6.86
N LYS A 59 6.56 1.38 -7.57
CA LYS A 59 6.73 1.55 -9.02
C LYS A 59 5.75 0.64 -9.74
N ILE A 60 4.75 1.22 -10.40
CA ILE A 60 3.77 0.51 -11.22
C ILE A 60 4.11 0.73 -12.69
N LYS A 61 4.10 -0.35 -13.49
CA LYS A 61 4.22 -0.26 -14.94
C LYS A 61 2.82 -0.17 -15.54
N MET A 62 2.58 0.89 -16.31
CA MET A 62 1.34 1.10 -17.05
C MET A 62 1.69 1.29 -18.53
N THR A 63 0.84 0.78 -19.42
CA THR A 63 0.89 1.05 -20.86
C THR A 63 -0.26 2.00 -21.19
N MET A 64 0.06 3.17 -21.74
CA MET A 64 -0.92 4.16 -22.16
C MET A 64 -0.45 4.86 -23.44
N PHE A 65 -1.38 5.44 -24.20
CA PHE A 65 -1.05 6.35 -25.28
C PHE A 65 -0.84 7.76 -24.72
N ILE A 66 0.22 8.44 -25.17
CA ILE A 66 0.53 9.83 -24.87
C ILE A 66 0.81 10.49 -26.22
N ASP A 67 0.38 11.75 -26.37
CA ASP A 67 0.62 12.50 -27.59
C ASP A 67 2.12 12.67 -27.89
N TYR A 68 2.44 12.65 -29.18
CA TYR A 68 3.83 12.61 -29.63
C TYR A 68 4.61 13.86 -29.22
N ASP A 69 4.00 15.03 -29.29
CA ASP A 69 4.58 16.31 -28.91
C ASP A 69 4.92 16.37 -27.41
N ILE A 70 4.05 15.84 -26.55
CA ILE A 70 4.30 15.71 -25.10
C ILE A 70 5.53 14.82 -24.87
N LEU A 71 5.59 13.65 -25.52
CA LEU A 71 6.74 12.77 -25.40
C LEU A 71 8.04 13.45 -25.88
N GLN A 72 7.99 14.16 -27.00
CA GLN A 72 9.14 14.89 -27.54
C GLN A 72 9.59 16.03 -26.64
N HIS A 73 8.66 16.73 -26.00
CA HIS A 73 8.97 17.78 -25.04
C HIS A 73 9.83 17.23 -23.89
N PHE A 74 9.41 16.13 -23.25
CA PHE A 74 10.15 15.55 -22.13
C PHE A 74 11.46 14.88 -22.55
N ARG A 75 11.53 14.31 -23.76
CA ARG A 75 12.80 13.81 -24.33
C ARG A 75 13.82 14.93 -24.50
N SER A 76 13.42 16.01 -25.19
CA SER A 76 14.28 17.17 -25.42
C SER A 76 14.74 17.83 -24.11
N ARG A 77 13.89 17.83 -23.08
CA ARG A 77 14.26 18.33 -21.74
C ARG A 77 15.25 17.41 -21.03
N ALA A 78 15.15 16.09 -21.23
CA ALA A 78 16.06 15.10 -20.65
C ALA A 78 17.44 15.03 -21.35
N ASP A 79 17.52 15.46 -22.61
CA ASP A 79 18.79 15.51 -23.37
C ASP A 79 19.73 16.65 -22.90
N LYS A 80 19.25 17.54 -22.02
CA LYS A 80 20.05 18.64 -21.47
C LYS A 80 21.08 18.10 -20.45
N PRO A 81 22.28 18.69 -20.35
CA PRO A 81 23.26 18.31 -19.34
C PRO A 81 22.67 18.39 -17.92
N ASN A 82 22.94 17.38 -17.09
CA ASN A 82 22.45 17.26 -15.71
C ASN A 82 20.91 17.22 -15.57
N ALA A 83 20.15 16.98 -16.64
CA ALA A 83 18.72 16.81 -16.55
C ALA A 83 18.32 15.40 -16.06
N ALA A 84 17.21 15.32 -15.34
CA ALA A 84 16.62 14.04 -14.95
C ALA A 84 16.10 13.29 -16.21
N PRO A 85 16.03 11.94 -16.20
CA PRO A 85 15.38 11.18 -17.26
C PRO A 85 13.92 11.58 -17.48
N TYR A 86 13.43 11.52 -18.73
CA TYR A 86 12.08 11.97 -19.09
C TYR A 86 10.96 11.31 -18.25
N GLN A 87 11.12 10.05 -17.87
CA GLN A 87 10.15 9.35 -17.01
C GLN A 87 10.08 9.98 -15.61
N ILE A 88 11.22 10.39 -15.03
CA ILE A 88 11.25 11.05 -13.72
C ILE A 88 10.56 12.40 -13.81
N GLN A 89 10.82 13.15 -14.89
CA GLN A 89 10.19 14.44 -15.12
C GLN A 89 8.67 14.32 -15.24
N ILE A 90 8.16 13.39 -16.06
CA ILE A 90 6.72 13.12 -16.18
C ILE A 90 6.10 12.80 -14.83
N ASN A 91 6.74 11.93 -14.04
CA ASN A 91 6.24 11.59 -12.71
C ASN A 91 6.23 12.78 -11.75
N GLN A 92 7.17 13.72 -11.87
CA GLN A 92 7.19 14.94 -11.07
C GLN A 92 6.05 15.88 -11.45
N GLU A 93 5.82 16.08 -12.75
CA GLU A 93 4.72 16.93 -13.24
C GLU A 93 3.35 16.36 -12.85
N LEU A 94 3.17 15.04 -12.94
CA LEU A 94 1.94 14.37 -12.51
C LEU A 94 1.69 14.53 -11.00
N ARG A 95 2.74 14.43 -10.17
CA ARG A 95 2.61 14.68 -8.73
C ARG A 95 2.25 16.14 -8.45
N ALA A 96 2.88 17.08 -9.14
CA ALA A 96 2.56 18.50 -9.00
C ALA A 96 1.13 18.83 -9.46
N ALA A 97 0.60 18.14 -10.48
CA ALA A 97 -0.81 18.24 -10.84
C ALA A 97 -1.71 17.75 -9.70
N MET A 98 -1.46 16.55 -9.15
CA MET A 98 -2.22 16.02 -8.01
C MET A 98 -2.17 16.94 -6.78
N GLU A 99 -1.01 17.52 -6.47
CA GLU A 99 -0.87 18.43 -5.32
C GLU A 99 -1.62 19.75 -5.52
N ARG A 100 -1.68 20.27 -6.76
CA ARG A 100 -2.48 21.45 -7.09
C ARG A 100 -3.97 21.18 -6.95
N ASP A 101 -4.45 20.04 -7.45
CA ASP A 101 -5.87 19.67 -7.34
C ASP A 101 -6.31 19.59 -5.87
N LEU A 102 -5.48 18.98 -5.01
CA LEU A 102 -5.72 18.92 -3.56
C LEU A 102 -5.74 20.32 -2.92
N ALA A 103 -4.79 21.19 -3.28
CA ALA A 103 -4.77 22.56 -2.77
C ALA A 103 -6.00 23.36 -3.22
N GLU A 104 -6.48 23.15 -4.45
CA GLU A 104 -7.72 23.78 -4.93
C GLU A 104 -8.96 23.29 -4.17
N GLU A 105 -9.03 22.01 -3.81
CA GLU A 105 -10.09 21.47 -2.96
C GLU A 105 -10.07 22.06 -1.55
N GLU A 106 -8.90 22.17 -0.93
CA GLU A 106 -8.73 22.81 0.38
C GLU A 106 -9.17 24.27 0.34
N ASN A 107 -8.75 25.02 -0.68
CA ASN A 107 -9.17 26.42 -0.86
C ASN A 107 -10.69 26.55 -1.03
N LYS A 108 -11.34 25.64 -1.77
CA LYS A 108 -12.81 25.61 -1.90
C LYS A 108 -13.49 25.34 -0.56
N LEU A 109 -12.95 24.42 0.25
CA LEU A 109 -13.47 24.15 1.59
C LEU A 109 -13.36 25.38 2.50
N ASP A 110 -12.25 26.10 2.45
CA ASP A 110 -12.05 27.33 3.21
C ASP A 110 -13.03 28.44 2.78
N GLU A 111 -13.30 28.57 1.48
CA GLU A 111 -14.33 29.49 0.99
C GLU A 111 -15.73 29.11 1.47
N VAL A 112 -16.07 27.81 1.46
CA VAL A 112 -17.35 27.31 1.99
C VAL A 112 -17.44 27.59 3.49
N ALA A 113 -16.38 27.33 4.26
CA ALA A 113 -16.35 27.60 5.70
C ALA A 113 -16.57 29.09 5.99
N LYS A 114 -15.91 29.99 5.24
CA LYS A 114 -16.13 31.44 5.35
C LYS A 114 -17.58 31.84 5.03
N LYS A 115 -18.16 31.27 3.97
CA LYS A 115 -19.57 31.50 3.60
C LYS A 115 -20.52 31.03 4.70
N LEU A 116 -20.28 29.86 5.28
CA LEU A 116 -21.08 29.32 6.38
C LEU A 116 -20.98 30.20 7.64
N LEU A 117 -19.78 30.64 8.02
CA LEU A 117 -19.58 31.54 9.15
C LEU A 117 -20.23 32.92 8.94
N SER A 118 -20.33 33.39 7.70
CA SER A 118 -21.00 34.65 7.38
C SER A 118 -22.53 34.55 7.33
N ASN A 119 -23.10 33.33 7.36
CA ASN A 119 -24.54 33.13 7.21
C ASN A 119 -25.24 33.12 8.58
N PRO A 120 -26.05 34.14 8.91
CA PRO A 120 -26.69 34.26 10.23
C PRO A 120 -27.66 33.11 10.53
N LYS A 121 -28.41 32.64 9.53
CA LYS A 121 -29.34 31.49 9.71
C LYS A 121 -28.61 30.21 10.09
N PHE A 122 -27.40 30.03 9.54
CA PHE A 122 -26.57 28.87 9.86
C PHE A 122 -26.02 28.96 11.29
N LEU A 123 -25.56 30.15 11.71
CA LEU A 123 -25.10 30.38 13.08
C LEU A 123 -26.21 30.21 14.12
N GLU A 124 -27.42 30.70 13.82
CA GLU A 124 -28.61 30.50 14.66
C GLU A 124 -28.91 29.02 14.84
N ALA A 125 -28.94 28.24 13.75
CA ALA A 125 -29.17 26.80 13.79
C ALA A 125 -28.08 26.04 14.59
N ILE A 126 -26.80 26.44 14.48
CA ILE A 126 -25.73 25.88 15.33
C ILE A 126 -25.98 26.22 16.80
N SER A 127 -26.37 27.47 17.09
CA SER A 127 -26.60 27.93 18.47
C SER A 127 -27.76 27.19 19.14
N GLU A 128 -28.83 26.91 18.41
CA GLU A 128 -29.96 26.11 18.90
C GLU A 128 -29.54 24.67 19.16
N LYS A 129 -28.76 24.07 18.25
CA LYS A 129 -28.27 22.70 18.41
C LYS A 129 -27.34 22.54 19.62
N LEU A 130 -26.49 23.54 19.91
CA LEU A 130 -25.63 23.55 21.09
C LEU A 130 -26.39 23.75 22.40
N LYS A 131 -27.52 24.46 22.39
CA LYS A 131 -28.39 24.61 23.56
C LYS A 131 -29.25 23.37 23.83
N ALA A 132 -29.49 22.55 22.81
CA ALA A 132 -30.25 21.31 22.90
C ALA A 132 -29.38 20.08 23.27
N ALA A 133 -28.07 20.25 23.38
CA ALA A 133 -27.09 19.23 23.79
C ALA A 133 -26.67 19.44 25.24
#